data_AF-A0A494XTJ2-F1
#
_entry.id   AF-A0A494XTJ2-F1
#
_cell.length_a   1.000
_cell.length_b   1.000
_cell.length_c   1.000
_cell.angle_alpha   90.00
_cell.angle_beta   90.00
_cell.angle_gamma   90.00
#
_symmetry.space_group_name_H-M   'P 1'
#
loop_
_entity.id
_entity.type
_entity.pdbx_description
1 polymer ?
#
loop_
_entity_poly.entity_id
_entity_poly.type
_entity_poly.pdbx_seq_one_letter_code
_entity_poly.pdbx_strand_id
1 'polypeptide(L)'
;MLNQPILPEADMAYTVLSDLKRVTREYATAATESVCPEIRQMFTQLLNTTLTMQGELYMAMQSANMYNASSPVIKPEVDKQLKQYQQIQQQTNQFVQQTQAANANMAQASASGNAMPAYQ
;
A
#
# COMPACT_ATOMS: atom_id res chain seq x y z
N MET A 1 4.61 26.09 -39.95
CA MET A 1 5.50 24.97 -39.63
C MET A 1 4.91 24.26 -38.43
N LEU A 2 4.46 23.01 -38.58
CA LEU A 2 3.83 22.25 -37.50
C LEU A 2 4.90 21.84 -36.49
N ASN A 3 4.66 22.17 -35.22
CA ASN A 3 5.50 21.83 -34.07
C ASN A 3 5.57 20.31 -33.93
N GLN A 4 6.63 19.69 -34.43
CA GLN A 4 6.89 18.26 -34.24
C GLN A 4 6.98 17.99 -32.73
N PRO A 5 6.10 17.14 -32.16
CA PRO A 5 6.17 16.82 -30.74
C PRO A 5 7.51 16.13 -30.43
N ILE A 6 8.17 16.58 -29.36
CA ILE A 6 9.48 16.06 -28.92
C ILE A 6 9.39 14.58 -28.50
N LEU A 7 8.20 14.13 -28.11
CA LEU A 7 7.91 12.76 -27.69
C LEU A 7 6.79 12.14 -28.54
N PRO A 8 6.86 10.83 -28.82
CA PRO A 8 5.73 10.06 -29.36
C PRO A 8 4.46 10.26 -28.53
N GLU A 9 3.30 10.23 -29.19
CA GLU A 9 2.01 10.46 -28.52
C GLU A 9 1.72 9.44 -27.41
N ALA A 10 2.08 8.18 -27.62
CA ALA A 10 1.98 7.15 -26.59
C ALA A 10 2.83 7.48 -25.35
N ASP A 11 4.06 7.99 -25.54
CA ASP A 11 4.96 8.34 -24.43
C ASP A 11 4.45 9.57 -23.65
N MET A 12 3.85 10.53 -24.35
CA MET A 12 3.15 11.66 -23.72
C MET A 12 1.96 11.16 -22.88
N ALA A 13 1.11 10.30 -23.47
CA ALA A 13 -0.04 9.73 -22.78
C ALA A 13 0.37 8.89 -21.55
N TYR A 14 1.44 8.11 -21.66
CA TYR A 14 2.01 7.36 -20.54
C TYR A 14 2.58 8.26 -19.44
N THR A 15 3.19 9.39 -19.82
CA THR A 15 3.69 10.38 -18.84
C THR A 15 2.52 10.95 -18.02
N VAL A 16 1.45 11.37 -18.69
CA VAL A 16 0.24 11.88 -18.02
C VAL A 16 -0.41 10.77 -17.18
N LEU A 17 -0.56 9.57 -17.71
CA LEU A 17 -1.15 8.44 -16.98
C LEU A 17 -0.34 8.07 -15.73
N SER A 18 0.99 8.13 -15.81
CA SER A 18 1.88 7.88 -14.68
C SER A 18 1.71 8.93 -13.58
N ASP A 19 1.61 10.20 -13.97
CA ASP A 19 1.37 11.30 -13.02
C ASP A 19 0.00 11.16 -12.35
N LEU A 20 -1.07 10.90 -13.12
CA LEU A 20 -2.43 10.64 -12.59
C LEU A 20 -2.43 9.50 -11.57
N LYS A 21 -1.71 8.39 -11.83
CA LYS A 21 -1.55 7.28 -10.88
C LYS A 21 -0.78 7.70 -9.62
N ARG A 22 0.22 8.57 -9.74
CA ARG A 22 0.98 9.10 -8.59
C ARG A 22 0.07 9.96 -7.72
N VAL A 23 -0.56 10.99 -8.29
CA VAL A 23 -1.39 11.93 -7.53
C VAL A 23 -2.65 11.29 -6.97
N THR A 24 -3.22 10.28 -7.64
CA THR A 24 -4.33 9.48 -7.06
C THR A 24 -3.95 8.85 -5.73
N ARG A 25 -2.74 8.29 -5.61
CA ARG A 25 -2.26 7.68 -4.36
C ARG A 25 -2.00 8.74 -3.29
N GLU A 26 -1.38 9.85 -3.66
CA GLU A 26 -1.12 10.98 -2.76
C GLU A 26 -2.44 11.58 -2.20
N TYR A 27 -3.44 11.79 -3.06
CA TYR A 27 -4.75 12.30 -2.65
C TYR A 27 -5.54 11.30 -1.84
N ALA A 28 -5.41 10.00 -2.09
CA ALA A 28 -6.00 8.97 -1.24
C ALA A 28 -5.43 9.04 0.18
N THR A 29 -4.09 9.06 0.33
CA THR A 29 -3.43 9.25 1.63
C THR A 29 -3.89 10.54 2.30
N ALA A 30 -3.90 11.66 1.56
CA ALA A 30 -4.29 12.95 2.11
C ALA A 30 -5.77 12.98 2.54
N ALA A 31 -6.68 12.35 1.78
CA ALA A 31 -8.08 12.23 2.17
C ALA A 31 -8.26 11.36 3.44
N THR A 32 -7.51 10.27 3.57
CA THR A 32 -7.65 9.37 4.73
C THR A 32 -6.96 9.87 5.99
N GLU A 33 -5.86 10.63 5.85
CA GLU A 33 -5.01 11.05 6.98
C GLU A 33 -5.22 12.52 7.39
N SER A 34 -6.00 13.30 6.63
CA SER A 34 -6.33 14.68 7.03
C SER A 34 -7.26 14.70 8.25
N VAL A 35 -6.81 15.39 9.31
CA VAL A 35 -7.58 15.64 10.53
C VAL A 35 -8.66 16.70 10.33
N CYS A 36 -8.38 17.73 9.51
CA CYS A 36 -9.33 18.80 9.19
C CYS A 36 -10.39 18.30 8.17
N PRO A 37 -11.70 18.37 8.49
CA PRO A 37 -12.77 17.91 7.61
C PRO A 37 -12.78 18.60 6.24
N GLU A 38 -12.48 19.90 6.19
CA GLU A 38 -12.47 20.69 4.97
C GLU A 38 -11.34 20.25 4.03
N ILE A 39 -10.14 20.00 4.57
CA ILE A 39 -9.00 19.50 3.80
C ILE A 39 -9.25 18.08 3.31
N ARG A 40 -9.85 17.22 4.15
CA ARG A 40 -10.30 15.89 3.75
C ARG A 40 -11.28 15.94 2.59
N GLN A 41 -12.26 16.83 2.66
CA GLN A 41 -13.27 16.98 1.61
C GLN A 41 -12.64 17.46 0.30
N MET A 42 -11.71 18.41 0.37
CA MET A 42 -10.95 18.89 -0.79
C MET A 42 -10.15 17.74 -1.44
N PHE A 43 -9.38 16.96 -0.68
CA PHE A 43 -8.63 15.84 -1.24
C PHE A 43 -9.53 14.72 -1.76
N THR A 44 -10.71 14.51 -1.16
CA THR A 44 -11.71 13.56 -1.67
C THR A 44 -12.23 14.00 -3.05
N GLN A 45 -12.48 15.30 -3.25
CA GLN A 45 -12.91 15.84 -4.55
C GLN A 45 -11.80 15.72 -5.60
N LEU A 46 -10.56 16.06 -5.24
CA LEU A 46 -9.40 15.92 -6.11
C LEU A 46 -9.16 14.45 -6.49
N LEU A 47 -9.28 13.53 -5.53
CA LEU A 47 -9.20 12.08 -5.76
C LEU A 47 -10.24 11.62 -6.77
N ASN A 48 -11.51 11.95 -6.55
CA ASN A 48 -12.60 11.54 -7.44
C ASN A 48 -12.41 12.08 -8.86
N THR A 49 -12.02 13.35 -8.98
CA THR A 49 -11.75 13.98 -10.29
C THR A 49 -10.58 13.29 -11.00
N THR A 50 -9.51 12.98 -10.26
CA THR A 50 -8.32 12.31 -10.82
C THR A 50 -8.63 10.88 -11.26
N LEU A 51 -9.44 10.14 -10.50
CA LEU A 51 -9.90 8.80 -10.89
C LEU A 51 -10.68 8.81 -12.21
N THR A 52 -11.58 9.79 -12.39
CA THR A 52 -12.30 9.97 -13.66
C THR A 52 -11.34 10.24 -14.81
N MET A 53 -10.43 11.21 -14.67
CA MET A 53 -9.43 11.53 -15.70
C MET A 53 -8.53 10.33 -16.05
N GLN A 54 -8.11 9.57 -15.03
CA GLN A 54 -7.30 8.36 -15.23
C GLN A 54 -8.08 7.30 -16.03
N GLY A 55 -9.37 7.11 -15.74
CA GLY A 55 -10.25 6.18 -16.47
C GLY A 55 -10.48 6.60 -17.91
N GLU A 56 -10.77 7.88 -18.15
CA GLU A 56 -10.96 8.44 -19.49
C GLU A 56 -9.69 8.30 -20.34
N LEU A 57 -8.53 8.66 -19.79
CA LEU A 57 -7.26 8.51 -20.49
C LEU A 57 -6.93 7.04 -20.78
N TYR A 58 -7.19 6.14 -19.82
CA TYR A 58 -7.02 4.70 -20.05
C TYR A 58 -7.87 4.22 -21.23
N MET A 59 -9.15 4.57 -21.28
CA MET A 59 -10.05 4.18 -22.38
C MET A 59 -9.58 4.75 -23.72
N ALA A 60 -9.14 6.02 -23.73
CA ALA A 60 -8.59 6.66 -24.93
C ALA A 60 -7.33 5.92 -25.43
N MET A 61 -6.35 5.69 -24.54
CA MET A 61 -5.12 4.96 -24.89
C MET A 61 -5.40 3.53 -25.36
N GLN A 62 -6.37 2.84 -24.73
CA GLN A 62 -6.77 1.49 -25.12
C GLN A 62 -7.39 1.47 -26.52
N SER A 63 -8.27 2.43 -26.83
CA SER A 63 -8.90 2.55 -28.15
C SER A 63 -7.91 2.90 -29.26
N ALA A 64 -6.86 3.65 -28.93
CA ALA A 64 -5.80 4.04 -29.84
C ALA A 64 -4.67 2.99 -29.96
N ASN A 65 -4.81 1.82 -29.32
CA ASN A 65 -3.78 0.79 -29.26
C ASN A 65 -2.43 1.29 -28.69
N MET A 66 -2.48 2.32 -27.85
CA MET A 66 -1.32 2.91 -27.15
C MET A 66 -1.10 2.29 -25.77
N TYR A 67 -2.15 1.67 -25.21
CA TYR A 67 -2.05 1.02 -23.91
C TYR A 67 -1.57 -0.42 -24.05
N ASN A 68 -0.33 -0.66 -23.64
CA ASN A 68 0.18 -2.00 -23.41
C ASN A 68 -0.05 -2.34 -21.93
N ALA A 69 -1.05 -3.19 -21.66
CA ALA A 69 -1.20 -3.74 -20.32
C ALA A 69 0.09 -4.46 -19.95
N SER A 70 0.57 -4.28 -18.71
CA SER A 70 1.70 -5.06 -18.22
C SER A 70 1.44 -6.54 -18.53
N SER A 71 2.46 -7.23 -19.06
CA SER A 71 2.37 -8.65 -19.39
C SER A 71 1.62 -9.39 -18.29
N PRO A 72 0.73 -10.35 -18.62
CA PRO A 72 0.09 -11.20 -17.63
C PRO A 72 1.14 -11.62 -16.60
N VAL A 73 0.82 -11.42 -15.32
CA VAL A 73 1.78 -11.63 -14.24
C VAL A 73 2.43 -12.99 -14.46
N ILE A 74 3.76 -13.00 -14.54
CA ILE A 74 4.47 -14.23 -14.83
C ILE A 74 4.26 -15.10 -13.58
N LYS A 75 3.55 -16.22 -13.74
CA LYS A 75 3.22 -17.17 -12.66
C LYS A 75 4.34 -17.36 -11.61
N PRO A 76 5.64 -17.44 -11.99
CA PRO A 76 6.74 -17.55 -11.04
C PRO A 76 6.84 -16.40 -10.03
N GLU A 77 6.50 -15.16 -10.41
CA GLU A 77 6.55 -14.01 -9.49
C GLU A 77 5.41 -14.08 -8.46
N VAL A 78 4.23 -14.54 -8.87
CA VAL A 78 3.12 -14.83 -7.94
C VAL A 78 3.49 -15.97 -7.00
N ASP A 79 4.09 -17.04 -7.52
CA ASP A 79 4.53 -18.18 -6.71
C ASP A 79 5.61 -17.77 -5.70
N LYS A 80 6.51 -16.85 -6.08
CA LYS A 80 7.52 -16.28 -5.20
C LYS A 80 6.90 -15.45 -4.07
N GLN A 81 5.96 -14.55 -4.40
CA GLN A 81 5.26 -13.75 -3.39
C GLN A 81 4.43 -14.64 -2.45
N LEU A 82 3.76 -15.66 -2.98
CA LEU A 82 3.01 -16.61 -2.17
C LEU A 82 3.91 -17.35 -1.16
N LYS A 83 5.06 -17.85 -1.59
CA LYS A 83 6.04 -18.48 -0.69
C LYS A 83 6.55 -17.52 0.38
N GLN A 84 6.84 -16.28 -0.01
CA GLN A 84 7.29 -15.25 0.92
C GLN A 84 6.22 -14.97 2.00
N TYR A 85 4.95 -14.84 1.62
CA TYR A 85 3.86 -14.64 2.57
C TYR A 85 3.63 -15.84 3.49
N GLN A 86 3.78 -17.07 2.99
CA GLN A 86 3.73 -18.27 3.83
C GLN A 86 4.84 -18.27 4.88
N GLN A 87 6.07 -17.86 4.52
CA GLN A 87 7.17 -17.74 5.47
C GLN A 87 6.91 -16.65 6.52
N ILE A 88 6.43 -15.48 6.09
CA ILE A 88 6.09 -14.37 6.99
C ILE A 88 5.00 -14.81 7.99
N GLN A 89 3.99 -15.55 7.52
CA GLN A 89 2.93 -16.07 8.38
C GLN A 89 3.50 -17.01 9.45
N GLN A 90 4.40 -17.92 9.08
CA GLN A 90 5.05 -18.83 10.03
C GLN A 90 5.88 -18.06 11.06
N GLN A 91 6.70 -17.11 10.61
CA GLN A 91 7.51 -16.27 11.50
C GLN A 91 6.64 -15.47 12.48
N THR A 92 5.55 -14.90 11.99
CA THR A 92 4.58 -14.16 12.82
C THR A 92 3.97 -15.06 13.88
N ASN A 93 3.56 -16.28 13.52
CA ASN A 93 3.02 -17.24 14.47
C ASN A 93 4.04 -17.64 15.55
N GLN A 94 5.30 -17.86 15.17
CA GLN A 94 6.37 -18.14 16.12
C GLN A 94 6.62 -16.96 17.07
N PHE A 95 6.66 -15.74 16.55
CA PHE A 95 6.82 -14.54 17.35
C PHE A 95 5.69 -14.38 18.38
N VAL A 96 4.44 -14.58 17.95
CA VAL A 96 3.27 -14.52 18.84
C VAL A 96 3.38 -15.57 19.95
N GLN A 97 3.73 -16.81 19.62
CA GLN A 97 3.90 -17.88 20.62
C GLN A 97 5.01 -17.57 21.61
N GLN A 98 6.17 -17.10 21.14
CA GLN A 98 7.28 -16.70 22.00
C GLN A 98 6.90 -15.55 22.93
N THR A 99 6.17 -14.55 22.42
CA THR A 99 5.70 -13.41 23.21
C THR A 99 4.70 -13.82 24.28
N GLN A 100 3.75 -14.71 23.94
CA GLN A 100 2.79 -15.26 24.90
C GLN A 100 3.47 -16.12 25.98
N ALA A 101 4.42 -16.96 25.60
CA ALA A 101 5.19 -17.78 26.55
C ALA A 101 6.04 -16.92 27.50
N ALA A 102 6.66 -15.83 26.99
CA ALA A 102 7.38 -14.88 27.82
C ALA A 102 6.46 -14.17 28.83
N ASN A 103 5.26 -13.77 28.41
CA ASN A 103 4.25 -13.17 29.29
C ASN A 103 3.71 -14.16 30.34
N ALA A 104 3.54 -15.43 29.99
CA ALA A 104 3.14 -16.48 30.93
C ALA A 104 4.21 -16.73 32.02
N ASN A 105 5.50 -16.73 31.64
CA ASN A 105 6.60 -16.88 32.59
C ASN A 105 6.73 -15.68 33.55
N MET A 106 6.43 -14.46 33.10
CA MET A 106 6.37 -13.29 34.00
C MET A 106 5.20 -13.37 34.98
N ALA A 107 4.03 -13.86 34.56
CA ALA A 107 2.88 -14.03 35.45
C ALA A 107 3.12 -15.10 36.54
N GLN A 108 3.88 -16.16 36.23
CA GLN A 108 4.29 -17.19 37.19
C GLN A 108 5.36 -16.69 38.17
N ALA A 109 6.30 -15.85 37.73
CA ALA A 109 7.30 -15.23 38.59
C ALA A 109 6.71 -14.23 39.62
N SER A 110 5.56 -13.60 39.30
CA SER A 110 4.82 -12.76 40.25
C SER A 110 3.95 -13.53 41.24
N ALA A 111 3.75 -14.85 41.06
CA ALA A 111 2.93 -15.69 41.95
C ALA A 111 3.76 -16.52 42.96
N SER A 112 5.07 -16.67 42.75
CA SER A 112 5.97 -17.40 43.65
C SER A 112 7.03 -16.47 44.26
N GLY A 113 6.59 -15.55 45.13
CA GLY A 113 7.43 -14.54 45.79
C GLY A 113 7.19 -14.45 47.30
N ASN A 114 7.56 -15.54 47.98
CA ASN A 114 7.97 -15.69 49.39
C ASN A 114 7.77 -14.53 50.39
N ALA A 115 7.06 -14.82 51.49
CA ALA A 115 6.99 -14.00 52.70
C ALA A 115 8.38 -13.76 53.31
N MET A 116 8.73 -12.49 53.53
CA MET A 116 9.93 -12.09 54.28
C MET A 116 9.70 -12.30 55.80
N PRO A 117 10.69 -12.80 56.57
CA PRO A 117 10.60 -12.76 58.02
C PRO A 117 10.80 -11.32 58.50
N ALA A 118 9.99 -10.91 59.47
CA ALA A 118 10.10 -9.61 60.13
C ALA A 118 11.39 -9.57 60.97
N TYR A 119 12.26 -8.60 60.68
CA TYR A 119 13.41 -8.31 61.52
C TYR A 119 12.96 -7.56 62.79
N GLN A 120 13.42 -8.06 63.94
CA GLN A 120 13.25 -7.51 65.29
C GLN A 120 14.55 -6.82 65.71
#